data_AF-A0A1V5SEM5-F1
#
_entry.id   AF-A0A1V5SEM5-F1
#
_cell.length_a   1.000
_cell.length_b   1.000
_cell.length_c   1.000
_cell.angle_alpha   90.00
_cell.angle_beta   90.00
_cell.angle_gamma   90.00
#
_symmetry.space_group_name_H-M   'P 1'
#
loop_
_entity.id
_entity.type
_entity.pdbx_description
1 polymer ?
#
loop_
_entity_poly.entity_id
_entity_poly.type
_entity_poly.pdbx_seq_one_letter_code
_entity_poly.pdbx_strand_id
1 'polypeptide(L)'
;MSSFCTVCGTPGVHDFQITGSHTTTHTTAATQIDGGTNFFEWEAFTPTQTTPANTSISYRYRTSTNGTDWTSWVGAIGSVTSRNGNDRYRYLQVEATLSNTDGASTPSIDQYEIDYHTNLAPSTPTAMTAVVGG
;
A
#
# COMPACT_ATOMS: atom_id res chain seq x y z
N MET A 1 -22.96 -2.51 -3.87
CA MET A 1 -22.98 -1.67 -2.66
C MET A 1 -21.96 -2.27 -1.72
N SER A 2 -20.71 -1.85 -1.84
CA SER A 2 -19.60 -2.40 -1.08
C SER A 2 -19.41 -1.51 0.15
N SER A 3 -19.62 -2.09 1.34
CA SER A 3 -19.46 -1.40 2.62
C SER A 3 -18.02 -0.92 2.80
N PHE A 4 -17.87 0.37 3.08
CA PHE A 4 -16.62 0.95 3.54
C PHE A 4 -16.49 0.71 5.05
N CYS A 5 -15.38 0.09 5.47
CA CYS A 5 -14.97 0.09 6.87
C CYS A 5 -14.50 1.51 7.24
N THR A 6 -15.19 2.19 8.14
CA THR A 6 -14.99 3.61 8.49
C THR A 6 -13.74 3.88 9.37
N VAL A 7 -12.83 2.93 9.55
CA VAL A 7 -11.66 3.08 10.44
C VAL A 7 -10.31 2.65 9.84
N CYS A 8 -10.29 2.20 8.58
CA CYS A 8 -9.06 1.91 7.84
C CYS A 8 -8.92 2.97 6.74
N GLY A 9 -7.87 3.79 6.79
CA GLY A 9 -7.58 4.66 5.66
C GLY A 9 -7.00 3.81 4.54
N THR A 10 -7.69 3.64 3.42
CA THR A 10 -7.15 3.00 2.22
C THR A 10 -6.62 4.07 1.25
N PRO A 11 -5.31 4.37 1.25
CA PRO A 11 -4.67 5.11 0.18
C PRO A 11 -4.51 4.13 -0.99
N GLY A 12 -5.63 3.87 -1.68
CA GLY A 12 -5.60 3.15 -2.94
C GLY A 12 -5.14 4.10 -4.05
N VAL A 13 -4.10 3.73 -4.79
CA VAL A 13 -3.91 4.28 -6.13
C VAL A 13 -4.88 3.52 -7.03
N HIS A 14 -6.00 4.14 -7.34
CA HIS A 14 -7.13 3.46 -7.99
C HIS A 14 -6.96 3.22 -9.49
N ASP A 15 -5.97 3.83 -10.15
CA ASP A 15 -5.68 3.59 -11.56
C ASP A 15 -4.24 4.00 -11.90
N PHE A 16 -3.35 3.03 -12.08
CA PHE A 16 -2.04 3.27 -12.68
C PHE A 16 -1.58 2.03 -13.44
N GLN A 17 -1.38 2.19 -14.74
CA GLN A 17 -0.94 1.09 -15.61
C GLN A 17 0.57 1.14 -15.82
N ILE A 18 1.26 0.06 -15.42
CA ILE A 18 2.66 -0.17 -15.77
C ILE A 18 2.72 -1.32 -16.77
N THR A 19 3.33 -1.09 -17.93
CA THR A 19 3.61 -2.13 -18.92
C THR A 19 5.10 -2.13 -19.26
N GLY A 20 5.72 -3.31 -19.35
CA GLY A 20 7.11 -3.45 -19.78
C GLY A 20 7.25 -4.54 -20.85
N SER A 21 7.91 -4.24 -21.97
CA SER A 21 8.28 -5.24 -22.99
C SER A 21 9.59 -5.98 -22.64
N HIS A 22 10.35 -5.44 -21.69
CA HIS A 22 11.61 -5.94 -21.12
C HIS A 22 11.61 -5.65 -19.61
N THR A 23 12.68 -6.03 -18.90
CA THR A 23 12.84 -5.72 -17.46
C THR A 23 12.67 -4.22 -17.22
N THR A 24 11.59 -3.85 -16.54
CA THR A 24 11.20 -2.48 -16.24
C THR A 24 11.01 -2.35 -14.74
N THR A 25 11.57 -1.31 -14.14
CA THR A 25 11.42 -1.01 -12.71
C THR A 25 10.69 0.30 -12.53
N HIS A 26 9.69 0.29 -11.65
CA HIS A 26 8.95 1.46 -11.23
C HIS A 26 9.05 1.61 -9.71
N THR A 27 9.25 2.83 -9.23
CA THR A 27 9.28 3.15 -7.81
C THR A 27 8.29 4.27 -7.52
N THR A 28 7.44 4.10 -6.51
CA THR A 28 6.52 5.15 -6.07
C THR A 28 7.28 6.39 -5.60
N ALA A 29 6.68 7.57 -5.73
CA ALA A 29 7.30 8.80 -5.24
C ALA A 29 7.44 8.77 -3.71
N ALA A 30 8.45 9.49 -3.20
CA ALA A 30 8.90 9.41 -1.79
C ALA A 30 7.80 9.60 -0.74
N THR A 31 6.84 10.48 -0.99
CA THR A 31 5.74 10.78 -0.06
C THR A 31 4.38 10.39 -0.65
N GLN A 32 4.35 9.56 -1.69
CA GLN A 32 3.11 9.15 -2.35
C GLN A 32 2.24 8.29 -1.44
N ILE A 33 2.87 7.42 -0.65
CA ILE A 33 2.20 6.56 0.31
C ILE A 33 2.58 7.05 1.71
N ASP A 34 1.62 7.66 2.39
CA ASP A 34 1.74 8.20 3.74
C ASP A 34 0.58 7.68 4.60
N GLY A 35 0.90 6.96 5.67
CA GLY A 35 -0.06 6.46 6.66
C GLY A 35 -0.61 7.55 7.59
N GLY A 36 -0.09 8.77 7.48
CA GLY A 36 -0.53 9.94 8.22
C GLY A 36 -0.01 10.01 9.66
N THR A 37 -0.55 10.96 10.42
CA THR A 37 -0.06 11.30 11.77
C THR A 37 -0.33 10.22 12.80
N ASN A 38 -1.39 9.45 12.61
CA ASN A 38 -1.85 8.37 13.50
C ASN A 38 -1.40 6.98 13.03
N PHE A 39 -0.52 6.92 12.02
CA PHE A 39 0.03 5.68 11.51
C PHE A 39 0.56 4.80 12.64
N PHE A 40 0.13 3.55 12.66
CA PHE A 40 0.61 2.54 13.60
C PHE A 40 1.48 1.51 12.90
N GLU A 41 0.99 0.76 11.90
CA GLU A 41 1.78 -0.24 11.17
C GLU A 41 1.22 -0.56 9.78
N TRP A 42 2.08 -0.97 8.85
CA TRP A 42 1.67 -1.51 7.54
C TRP A 42 1.31 -2.99 7.69
N GLU A 43 0.20 -3.41 7.10
CA GLU A 43 -0.31 -4.77 7.26
C GLU A 43 -0.12 -5.60 5.98
N ALA A 44 -0.68 -5.12 4.88
CA ALA A 44 -0.76 -5.90 3.64
C ALA A 44 -0.57 -5.03 2.40
N PHE A 45 -0.13 -5.67 1.32
CA PHE A 45 -0.04 -5.13 -0.02
C PHE A 45 -0.67 -6.11 -0.98
N THR A 46 -1.74 -5.68 -1.64
CA THR A 46 -2.56 -6.51 -2.51
C THR A 46 -2.57 -5.92 -3.91
N PRO A 47 -1.69 -6.38 -4.82
CA PRO A 47 -1.65 -5.90 -6.19
C PRO A 47 -2.74 -6.56 -7.05
N THR A 48 -3.36 -5.77 -7.92
CA THR A 48 -4.11 -6.23 -9.09
C THR A 48 -3.18 -6.17 -10.30
N GLN A 49 -2.85 -7.33 -10.85
CA GLN A 49 -1.81 -7.47 -11.87
C GLN A 49 -2.13 -8.60 -12.86
N THR A 50 -1.59 -8.49 -14.07
CA THR A 50 -1.62 -9.54 -15.07
C THR A 50 -0.21 -10.07 -15.30
N THR A 51 -0.01 -11.36 -15.07
CA THR A 51 1.25 -12.09 -15.32
C THR A 51 1.03 -13.20 -16.33
N PRO A 52 1.14 -12.92 -17.65
CA PRO A 52 1.12 -13.94 -18.68
C PRO A 52 2.29 -14.92 -18.54
N ALA A 53 2.27 -16.04 -19.28
CA ALA A 53 3.39 -16.97 -19.33
C ALA A 53 4.70 -16.25 -19.72
N ASN A 54 5.83 -16.71 -19.18
CA ASN A 54 7.17 -16.13 -19.41
C ASN A 54 7.36 -14.68 -18.93
N THR A 55 6.48 -14.21 -18.04
CA THR A 55 6.60 -12.92 -17.36
C THR A 55 6.71 -13.11 -15.86
N SER A 56 7.30 -12.14 -15.16
CA SER A 56 7.26 -12.10 -13.70
C SER A 56 7.16 -10.68 -13.19
N ILE A 57 6.56 -10.52 -12.01
CA ILE A 57 6.47 -9.25 -11.29
C ILE A 57 6.98 -9.49 -9.87
N SER A 58 7.93 -8.67 -9.44
CA SER A 58 8.49 -8.72 -8.08
C SER A 58 8.36 -7.36 -7.41
N TYR A 59 8.14 -7.38 -6.10
CA TYR A 59 7.98 -6.17 -5.29
C TYR A 59 9.05 -6.09 -4.21
N ARG A 60 9.53 -4.88 -3.98
CA ARG A 60 10.36 -4.54 -2.82
C ARG A 60 9.78 -3.32 -2.13
N TYR A 61 10.02 -3.26 -0.83
CA TYR A 61 9.46 -2.26 0.06
C TYR A 61 10.55 -1.61 0.89
N ARG A 62 10.38 -0.34 1.21
CA ARG A 62 11.18 0.36 2.22
C ARG A 62 10.35 1.45 2.86
N THR A 63 10.69 1.82 4.09
CA THR A 63 9.96 2.84 4.82
C THR A 63 10.84 3.99 5.24
N SER A 64 10.20 5.11 5.56
CA SER A 64 10.85 6.32 6.06
C SER A 64 9.99 7.01 7.10
N THR A 65 10.65 7.70 8.04
CA THR A 65 9.98 8.55 9.02
C THR A 65 9.68 9.95 8.48
N ASN A 66 10.43 10.41 7.46
CA ASN A 66 10.41 11.79 6.96
C ASN A 66 10.33 11.92 5.42
N GLY A 67 10.33 10.81 4.68
CA GLY A 67 10.29 10.79 3.22
C GLY A 67 11.65 11.01 2.55
N THR A 68 12.72 11.23 3.32
CA THR A 68 14.08 11.49 2.80
C THR A 68 15.10 10.46 3.26
N ASP A 69 14.98 9.97 4.50
CA ASP A 69 15.84 8.96 5.09
C ASP A 69 15.14 7.60 5.06
N TRP A 70 15.67 6.67 4.25
CA TRP A 70 15.00 5.43 3.92
C TRP A 70 15.71 4.20 4.49
N THR A 71 14.94 3.20 4.88
CA THR A 71 15.49 1.87 5.19
C THR A 71 16.02 1.18 3.93
N SER A 72 16.76 0.09 4.13
CA SER A 72 17.08 -0.82 3.02
C SER A 72 15.81 -1.46 2.44
N TRP A 73 15.88 -1.81 1.16
CA TRP A 73 14.81 -2.50 0.44
C TRP A 73 14.65 -3.97 0.89
N VAL A 74 13.44 -4.36 1.27
CA VAL A 74 13.06 -5.73 1.67
C VAL A 74 12.02 -6.30 0.71
N GLY A 75 11.95 -7.64 0.59
CA GLY A 75 11.03 -8.30 -0.36
C GLY A 75 9.64 -8.65 0.21
N ALA A 76 9.44 -8.54 1.52
CA ALA A 76 8.18 -8.87 2.18
C ALA A 76 7.64 -7.65 2.92
N ILE A 77 6.36 -7.31 2.71
CA ILE A 77 5.75 -6.15 3.37
C ILE A 77 5.69 -6.31 4.89
N GLY A 78 5.47 -7.52 5.41
CA GLY A 78 5.56 -7.78 6.86
C GLY A 78 6.96 -7.52 7.46
N SER A 79 8.00 -7.35 6.63
CA SER A 79 9.34 -6.97 7.09
C SER A 79 9.55 -5.45 7.16
N VAL A 80 8.70 -4.63 6.53
CA VAL A 80 8.66 -3.18 6.77
C VAL A 80 7.74 -2.92 7.97
N THR A 81 8.27 -3.23 9.15
CA THR A 81 7.54 -2.99 10.39
C THR A 81 7.51 -1.51 10.73
N SER A 82 6.43 -1.11 11.40
CA SER A 82 6.49 0.03 12.30
C SER A 82 7.46 -0.28 13.42
N ARG A 83 8.56 0.46 13.47
CA ARG A 83 9.43 0.44 14.64
C ARG A 83 8.69 1.21 15.74
N ASN A 84 8.35 0.50 16.82
CA ASN A 84 7.78 1.07 18.04
C ASN A 84 8.52 2.36 18.45
N GLY A 85 7.77 3.44 18.72
CA GLY A 85 8.31 4.71 19.22
C GLY A 85 7.79 5.95 18.48
N ASN A 86 8.51 7.07 18.62
CA ASN A 86 8.23 8.33 17.91
C ASN A 86 8.64 8.27 16.42
N ASP A 87 9.43 7.28 16.04
CA ASP A 87 9.90 7.04 14.68
C ASP A 87 8.83 6.29 13.89
N ARG A 88 7.67 6.92 13.69
CA ARG A 88 6.62 6.38 12.84
C ARG A 88 7.13 6.37 11.40
N TYR A 89 7.59 5.21 10.94
CA TYR A 89 7.99 4.88 9.57
C TYR A 89 6.78 4.93 8.61
N ARG A 90 6.12 6.09 8.62
CA ARG A 90 4.80 6.37 8.06
C ARG A 90 4.81 6.53 6.54
N TYR A 91 5.97 6.74 5.95
CA TYR A 91 6.11 6.79 4.50
C TYR A 91 6.55 5.41 4.02
N LEU A 92 5.87 4.92 2.99
CA LEU A 92 6.19 3.66 2.32
C LEU A 92 6.60 3.96 0.88
N GLN A 93 7.63 3.27 0.41
CA GLN A 93 7.93 3.18 -1.00
C GLN A 93 7.86 1.74 -1.46
N VAL A 94 7.27 1.57 -2.64
CA VAL A 94 7.13 0.28 -3.32
C VAL A 94 7.91 0.37 -4.61
N GLU A 95 8.82 -0.57 -4.81
CA GLU A 95 9.52 -0.80 -6.07
C GLU A 95 8.93 -2.06 -6.71
N ALA A 96 8.35 -1.90 -7.89
CA ALA A 96 7.86 -2.99 -8.71
C ALA A 96 8.82 -3.22 -9.87
N THR A 97 9.28 -4.45 -10.06
CA THR A 97 10.06 -4.85 -11.23
C THR A 97 9.25 -5.87 -12.02
N LEU A 98 8.94 -5.51 -13.26
CA LEU A 98 8.27 -6.35 -14.23
C LEU A 98 9.33 -6.89 -15.18
N SER A 99 9.35 -8.19 -15.45
CA SER A 99 10.28 -8.80 -16.39
C SER A 99 9.56 -9.72 -17.36
N ASN A 100 10.16 -9.85 -18.54
CA ASN A 100 9.71 -10.68 -19.62
C ASN A 100 10.93 -11.35 -20.26
N THR A 101 10.82 -12.65 -20.60
CA THR A 101 11.91 -13.40 -21.26
C THR A 101 11.67 -13.75 -22.73
N ASP A 102 10.46 -13.52 -23.26
CA ASP A 102 10.05 -13.92 -24.62
C ASP A 102 9.90 -12.76 -25.62
N GLY A 103 10.02 -11.51 -25.16
CA GLY A 103 9.85 -10.27 -25.92
C GLY A 103 8.44 -10.02 -26.48
N ALA A 104 7.47 -10.89 -26.20
CA ALA A 104 6.14 -10.89 -26.81
C ALA A 104 5.01 -10.73 -25.78
N SER A 105 5.17 -11.28 -24.58
CA SER A 105 4.21 -11.18 -23.49
C SER A 105 4.40 -9.88 -22.71
N THR A 106 3.34 -9.23 -22.26
CA THR A 106 3.46 -7.98 -21.48
C THR A 106 2.86 -8.17 -20.10
N PRO A 107 3.67 -8.20 -19.01
CA PRO A 107 3.13 -8.10 -17.66
C PRO A 107 2.55 -6.70 -17.42
N SER A 108 1.48 -6.62 -16.63
CA SER A 108 0.91 -5.34 -16.19
C SER A 108 0.59 -5.32 -14.71
N ILE A 109 0.66 -4.13 -14.13
CA ILE A 109 0.11 -3.80 -12.81
C ILE A 109 -0.94 -2.73 -13.07
N ASP A 110 -2.16 -2.95 -12.58
CA ASP A 110 -3.32 -2.08 -12.84
C ASP A 110 -3.67 -1.24 -11.61
N GLN A 111 -3.58 -1.86 -10.42
CA GLN A 111 -3.86 -1.25 -9.13
C GLN A 111 -3.06 -1.95 -8.04
N TYR A 112 -2.86 -1.27 -6.90
CA TYR A 112 -2.53 -1.95 -5.65
C TYR A 112 -3.32 -1.33 -4.49
N GLU A 113 -3.63 -2.16 -3.50
CA GLU A 113 -4.20 -1.76 -2.22
C GLU A 113 -3.17 -1.97 -1.12
N ILE A 114 -3.13 -1.01 -0.19
CA ILE A 114 -2.24 -1.05 0.98
C ILE A 114 -3.10 -0.91 2.22
N ASP A 115 -3.01 -1.91 3.07
CA ASP A 115 -3.67 -1.93 4.37
C ASP A 115 -2.70 -1.48 5.46
N TYR A 116 -3.20 -0.66 6.38
CA TYR A 116 -2.46 -0.25 7.57
C TYR A 116 -3.39 0.00 8.75
N HIS A 117 -2.81 -0.14 9.94
CA HIS A 117 -3.46 0.24 11.18
C HIS A 117 -3.10 1.65 11.62
N THR A 118 -4.04 2.30 12.30
CA THR A 118 -3.82 3.57 13.00
C THR A 118 -4.02 3.38 14.50
N ASN A 119 -3.43 4.25 15.30
CA ASN A 119 -3.60 4.26 16.75
C ASN A 119 -4.83 5.05 17.22
N LEU A 120 -5.77 5.35 16.32
CA LEU A 120 -7.00 6.04 16.67
C LEU A 120 -7.92 5.10 17.44
N ALA A 121 -8.46 5.59 18.55
CA ALA A 121 -9.53 4.88 19.23
C ALA A 121 -10.75 4.76 18.30
N PRO A 122 -11.53 3.67 18.38
CA PRO A 122 -12.79 3.56 17.66
C PRO A 122 -13.66 4.78 17.93
N SER A 123 -14.31 5.32 16.90
CA SER A 123 -15.30 6.38 17.09
C SER A 123 -16.37 5.89 18.05
N THR A 124 -16.65 6.69 19.09
CA THR A 124 -17.73 6.39 20.03
C THR A 124 -19.04 6.24 19.26
N PRO A 125 -19.84 5.17 19.50
CA PRO A 125 -21.13 5.02 18.84
C PRO A 125 -21.98 6.26 19.10
N THR A 126 -22.48 6.90 18.04
CA THR A 126 -23.47 7.96 18.23
C THR A 126 -24.75 7.29 18.69
N ALA A 127 -25.10 7.44 19.97
CA ALA A 127 -26.35 6.92 20.50
C ALA A 127 -27.52 7.50 19.69
N MET A 128 -28.30 6.65 19.03
CA MET A 128 -29.57 7.08 18.45
C MET A 128 -30.55 7.35 19.59
N THR A 129 -30.96 8.60 19.75
CA THR A 129 -32.10 8.94 20.61
C THR A 129 -33.35 8.35 19.98
N ALA A 130 -33.92 7.31 20.59
CA ALA A 130 -35.23 6.82 20.21
C ALA A 130 -36.28 7.89 20.56
N VAL A 131 -36.94 8.47 19.56
CA VAL A 131 -38.15 9.25 19.77
C VAL A 131 -39.28 8.25 20.02
N VAL A 132 -39.63 8.02 21.30
CA VAL A 132 -40.91 7.40 21.64
C VAL A 132 -41.99 8.43 21.36
N GLY A 133 -42.72 8.24 20.26
CA GLY A 133 -43.95 8.97 19.98
C GLY A 133 -45.03 8.55 20.98
N GLY A 134 -45.61 9.54 21.65
CA GLY A 134 -46.81 9.39 22.48
C GLY A 134 -48.10 9.58 21.68
#